data_AF-A0AA96E5K0-F1
#
_entry.id   AF-A0AA96E5K0-F1
#
_cell.length_a   1.000
_cell.length_b   1.000
_cell.length_c   1.000
_cell.angle_alpha   90.00
_cell.angle_beta   90.00
_cell.angle_gamma   90.00
#
_symmetry.space_group_name_H-M   'P 1'
#
loop_
_entity.id
_entity.type
_entity.pdbx_description
1 polymer ?
#
loop_
_entity_poly.entity_id
_entity_poly.type
_entity_poly.pdbx_seq_one_letter_code
_entity_poly.pdbx_strand_id
1 'polypeptide(L)'
;MIASRPIEPATASRVAASTRNPALKRVTGEQREVTRRNTYALRVRGHRMQQYNLFDGDVIVIHRQQRGGHREIATATINQREIALKELSISRLGLRLCAEGEAMPTVFLHNSDIQVLGMVMGVESPAATTRRH
;
A
#
# COMPACT_ATOMS: atom_id res chain seq x y z
N MET A 1 -59.34 -24.78 54.06
CA MET A 1 -59.22 -23.42 54.65
C MET A 1 -57.75 -23.23 55.00
N ILE A 2 -57.01 -22.56 54.14
CA ILE A 2 -55.53 -22.45 54.20
C ILE A 2 -55.13 -21.38 55.22
N ALA A 3 -54.22 -21.74 56.12
CA ALA A 3 -53.68 -20.86 57.14
C ALA A 3 -52.30 -20.34 56.68
N SER A 4 -52.19 -19.02 56.52
CA SER A 4 -50.93 -18.33 56.25
C SER A 4 -50.58 -17.45 57.44
N ARG A 5 -49.42 -17.70 58.06
CA ARG A 5 -48.72 -16.73 58.90
C ARG A 5 -47.25 -16.62 58.45
N PRO A 6 -46.69 -15.41 58.34
CA PRO A 6 -45.37 -15.12 57.75
C PRO A 6 -44.28 -14.98 58.82
N ILE A 7 -43.01 -15.23 58.47
CA ILE A 7 -41.83 -14.70 59.19
C ILE A 7 -40.60 -14.64 58.25
N GLU A 8 -40.01 -13.44 58.13
CA GLU A 8 -38.72 -13.13 57.49
C GLU A 8 -37.51 -13.44 58.43
N PRO A 9 -36.29 -12.85 58.24
CA PRO A 9 -35.24 -13.13 57.25
C PRO A 9 -33.90 -13.46 57.95
N ALA A 10 -32.88 -13.98 57.24
CA ALA A 10 -31.50 -13.94 57.74
C ALA A 10 -30.44 -14.09 56.63
N THR A 11 -29.81 -12.95 56.36
CA THR A 11 -28.39 -12.70 56.05
C THR A 11 -27.42 -13.89 56.12
N ALA A 12 -26.64 -14.10 55.05
CA ALA A 12 -25.18 -14.31 55.16
C ALA A 12 -24.51 -14.27 53.78
N SER A 13 -23.66 -13.27 53.60
CA SER A 13 -22.67 -13.14 52.54
C SER A 13 -21.63 -14.27 52.62
N ARG A 14 -21.15 -14.79 51.48
CA ARG A 14 -19.73 -15.17 51.32
C ARG A 14 -19.30 -15.33 49.86
N VAL A 15 -18.26 -14.57 49.53
CA VAL A 15 -17.40 -14.62 48.36
C VAL A 15 -16.67 -15.97 48.26
N ALA A 16 -16.61 -16.59 47.07
CA ALA A 16 -15.47 -17.39 46.62
C ALA A 16 -15.50 -17.68 45.09
N ALA A 17 -14.52 -17.07 44.42
CA ALA A 17 -13.91 -17.37 43.13
C ALA A 17 -14.13 -18.77 42.50
N SER A 18 -14.44 -18.76 41.19
CA SER A 18 -14.14 -19.81 40.19
C SER A 18 -14.69 -19.30 38.85
N THR A 19 -14.02 -19.17 37.71
CA THR A 19 -12.75 -19.71 37.23
C THR A 19 -12.18 -18.70 36.21
N ARG A 20 -10.87 -18.53 36.27
CA ARG A 20 -10.04 -17.77 35.32
C ARG A 20 -10.29 -18.31 33.91
N ASN A 21 -10.50 -17.43 32.94
CA ASN A 21 -10.40 -17.80 31.53
C ASN A 21 -9.23 -17.01 30.88
N PRO A 22 -7.98 -17.51 30.95
CA PRO A 22 -6.85 -16.84 30.34
C PRO A 22 -6.40 -17.59 29.08
N ALA A 23 -7.17 -17.57 27.99
CA ALA A 23 -6.71 -18.27 26.78
C ALA A 23 -7.38 -17.85 25.47
N LEU A 24 -7.42 -16.55 25.16
CA LEU A 24 -7.45 -16.11 23.75
C LEU A 24 -6.48 -14.95 23.58
N LYS A 25 -5.19 -15.23 23.78
CA LYS A 25 -4.14 -14.47 23.13
C LYS A 25 -4.29 -14.75 21.64
N ARG A 26 -5.16 -13.99 20.97
CA ARG A 26 -5.16 -13.88 19.52
C ARG A 26 -3.74 -13.51 19.17
N VAL A 27 -2.99 -14.48 18.64
CA VAL A 27 -1.76 -14.19 17.92
C VAL A 27 -2.23 -13.34 16.76
N THR A 28 -2.18 -12.01 16.94
CA THR A 28 -2.24 -11.06 15.84
C THR A 28 -1.15 -11.54 14.91
N GLY A 29 -1.52 -12.21 13.82
CA GLY A 29 -0.56 -12.60 12.80
C GLY A 29 0.18 -11.33 12.44
N GLU A 30 1.50 -11.31 12.68
CA GLU A 30 2.37 -10.29 12.14
C GLU A 30 2.02 -10.22 10.66
N GLN A 31 1.29 -9.17 10.25
CA GLN A 31 0.95 -9.01 8.85
C GLN A 31 2.29 -8.86 8.17
N ARG A 32 2.75 -9.93 7.52
CA ARG A 32 3.97 -9.92 6.73
C ARG A 32 3.83 -8.75 5.78
N GLU A 33 4.58 -7.69 6.03
CA GLU A 33 4.51 -6.47 5.23
C GLU A 33 5.17 -6.79 3.89
N VAL A 34 4.37 -7.31 2.96
CA VAL A 34 4.83 -7.59 1.61
C VAL A 34 5.09 -6.26 0.93
N THR A 35 6.33 -6.06 0.47
CA THR A 35 6.71 -4.91 -0.35
C THR A 35 6.74 -5.33 -1.80
N ARG A 36 5.93 -4.69 -2.65
CA ARG A 36 5.95 -4.90 -4.10
C ARG A 36 6.74 -3.79 -4.76
N ARG A 37 7.67 -4.15 -5.64
CA ARG A 37 8.50 -3.23 -6.42
C ARG A 37 8.24 -3.49 -7.89
N ASN A 38 7.60 -2.55 -8.57
CA ASN A 38 7.32 -2.63 -9.99
C ASN A 38 8.12 -1.53 -10.69
N THR A 39 8.90 -1.90 -11.69
CA THR A 39 9.62 -0.96 -12.55
C THR A 39 9.10 -1.07 -13.97
N TYR A 40 8.77 0.06 -14.60
CA TYR A 40 8.30 0.14 -15.98
C TYR A 40 9.28 0.95 -16.80
N ALA A 41 9.67 0.46 -17.97
CA ALA A 41 10.47 1.19 -18.93
C ALA A 41 9.62 1.51 -20.15
N LEU A 42 9.48 2.79 -20.44
CA LEU A 42 8.70 3.33 -21.55
C LEU A 42 9.63 4.15 -22.45
N ARG A 43 9.39 4.11 -23.76
CA ARG A 43 10.04 4.97 -24.75
C ARG A 43 9.02 5.93 -25.34
N VAL A 44 9.34 7.21 -25.39
CA VAL A 44 8.51 8.23 -26.04
C VAL A 44 8.59 8.06 -27.55
N ARG A 45 7.43 8.16 -28.20
CA ARG A 45 7.25 8.11 -29.64
C ARG A 45 6.58 9.39 -30.15
N GLY A 46 7.16 9.96 -31.20
CA GLY A 46 6.68 11.18 -31.82
C GLY A 46 6.99 12.45 -31.03
N HIS A 47 6.26 13.52 -31.34
CA HIS A 47 6.60 14.89 -30.92
C HIS A 47 5.55 15.55 -30.02
N ARG A 48 4.46 14.85 -29.69
CA ARG A 48 3.33 15.45 -28.93
C ARG A 48 3.68 15.81 -27.49
N MET A 49 4.71 15.17 -26.94
CA MET A 49 5.16 15.34 -25.56
C MET A 49 6.25 16.41 -25.39
N GLN A 50 6.63 17.12 -26.47
CA GLN A 50 7.67 18.17 -26.44
C GLN A 50 7.39 19.29 -25.44
N GLN A 51 6.12 19.59 -25.16
CA GLN A 51 5.71 20.58 -24.16
C GLN A 51 6.19 20.24 -22.73
N TYR A 52 6.46 18.96 -22.46
CA TYR A 52 7.02 18.47 -21.20
C TYR A 52 8.52 18.20 -21.29
N ASN A 53 9.18 18.71 -22.33
CA ASN A 53 10.59 18.47 -22.62
C ASN A 53 10.92 16.97 -22.81
N LEU A 54 9.98 16.24 -23.42
CA LEU A 54 10.06 14.84 -23.81
C LEU A 54 10.07 14.73 -25.33
N PHE A 55 11.12 14.13 -25.90
CA PHE A 55 11.34 14.00 -27.33
C PHE A 55 11.22 12.55 -27.82
N ASP A 56 11.06 12.36 -29.13
CA ASP A 56 11.03 11.02 -29.72
C ASP A 56 12.34 10.27 -29.40
N GLY A 57 12.22 9.08 -28.83
CA GLY A 57 13.37 8.29 -28.41
C GLY A 57 13.73 8.40 -26.93
N ASP A 58 13.20 9.39 -26.20
CA ASP A 58 13.45 9.52 -24.77
C ASP A 58 12.91 8.30 -24.00
N VAL A 59 13.64 7.87 -22.97
CA VAL A 59 13.27 6.74 -22.13
C VAL A 59 12.81 7.26 -20.77
N ILE A 60 11.63 6.82 -20.36
CA ILE A 60 11.01 7.10 -19.08
C ILE A 60 11.04 5.81 -18.26
N VAL A 61 11.66 5.86 -17.09
CA VAL A 61 11.69 4.73 -16.14
C VAL A 61 10.84 5.08 -14.95
N ILE A 62 9.85 4.25 -14.63
CA ILE A 62 8.93 4.47 -13.50
C ILE A 62 9.20 3.40 -12.46
N HIS A 63 9.58 3.82 -11.26
CA HIS A 63 9.73 2.96 -10.10
C HIS A 63 8.53 3.13 -9.19
N ARG A 64 7.79 2.05 -8.96
CA ARG A 64 6.62 2.00 -8.08
C ARG A 64 6.91 1.03 -6.94
N GLN A 65 6.78 1.51 -5.71
CA GLN A 65 6.95 0.72 -4.49
C GLN A 65 5.66 0.77 -3.67
N GLN A 66 5.06 -0.39 -3.44
CA GLN A 66 3.87 -0.52 -2.62
C GLN A 66 4.23 -1.31 -1.36
N ARG A 67 4.11 -0.67 -0.20
CA ARG A 67 4.28 -1.30 1.12
C ARG A 67 2.90 -1.50 1.76
N GLY A 68 2.67 -2.70 2.28
CA GLY A 68 1.50 -3.11 3.09
C GLY A 68 0.30 -2.16 3.07
N GLY A 69 -0.72 -2.48 2.28
CA GLY A 69 -2.08 -1.92 2.35
C GLY A 69 -2.29 -0.46 1.93
N HIS A 70 -1.36 0.46 2.20
CA HIS A 70 -1.68 1.89 2.15
C HIS A 70 -0.58 2.82 1.64
N ARG A 71 0.71 2.44 1.71
CA ARG A 71 1.80 3.36 1.32
C ARG A 71 2.35 3.00 -0.05
N GLU A 72 1.96 3.78 -1.04
CA GLU A 72 2.51 3.74 -2.39
C GLU A 72 3.46 4.91 -2.59
N ILE A 73 4.67 4.62 -3.09
CA ILE A 73 5.66 5.62 -3.49
C ILE A 73 5.97 5.34 -4.95
N ALA A 74 5.87 6.36 -5.79
CA ALA A 74 6.26 6.25 -7.19
C ALA A 74 7.26 7.36 -7.53
N THR A 75 8.32 7.01 -8.27
CA THR A 75 9.26 7.98 -8.84
C THR A 75 9.39 7.69 -10.33
N ALA A 76 9.59 8.75 -11.13
CA ALA A 76 9.86 8.64 -12.55
C ALA A 76 11.19 9.31 -12.87
N THR A 77 12.04 8.61 -13.62
CA THR A 77 13.25 9.17 -14.21
C THR A 77 12.96 9.55 -15.65
N ILE A 78 13.05 10.84 -15.94
CA ILE A 78 12.85 11.44 -17.26
C ILE A 78 14.09 12.26 -17.59
N ASN A 79 14.74 11.99 -18.73
CA ASN A 79 15.93 12.74 -19.16
C ASN A 79 17.00 12.87 -18.06
N GLN A 80 17.31 11.74 -17.40
CA GLN A 80 18.25 11.63 -16.27
C GLN A 80 17.88 12.41 -15.01
N ARG A 81 16.68 13.02 -14.96
CA ARG A 81 16.14 13.70 -13.78
C ARG A 81 15.13 12.78 -13.09
N GLU A 82 15.33 12.55 -11.80
CA GLU A 82 14.34 11.86 -10.97
C GLU A 82 13.27 12.84 -10.49
N ILE A 83 12.01 12.43 -10.62
CA ILE A 83 10.82 13.19 -10.24
C ILE A 83 10.00 12.31 -9.29
N ALA A 84 9.73 12.81 -8.10
CA ALA A 84 8.80 12.17 -7.17
C ALA A 84 7.36 12.36 -7.66
N LEU A 85 6.60 11.26 -7.71
CA LEU A 85 5.21 11.27 -8.13
C LEU A 85 4.31 11.20 -6.90
N LYS A 86 3.35 12.13 -6.84
CA LYS A 86 2.24 12.09 -5.89
C LYS A 86 1.25 10.99 -6.23
N GLU A 87 0.99 10.85 -7.53
CA GLU A 87 -0.01 9.94 -8.04
C GLU A 87 0.43 9.39 -9.41
N LEU A 88 0.31 8.07 -9.57
CA LEU A 88 0.54 7.35 -10.81
C LEU A 88 -0.75 6.62 -11.17
N SER A 89 -1.35 6.98 -12.32
CA SER A 89 -2.55 6.32 -12.81
C SER A 89 -2.30 5.68 -14.17
N ILE A 90 -2.58 4.39 -14.28
CA ILE A 90 -2.42 3.62 -15.51
C ILE A 90 -3.82 3.27 -16.02
N SER A 91 -4.16 3.74 -17.21
CA SER A 91 -5.49 3.58 -17.82
C SER A 91 -5.39 3.04 -19.26
N ARG A 92 -6.54 2.72 -19.85
CA ARG A 92 -6.60 2.29 -21.27
C ARG A 92 -6.24 3.38 -22.27
N LEU A 93 -6.37 4.66 -21.88
CA LEU A 93 -5.98 5.79 -22.73
C LEU A 93 -4.48 6.05 -22.66
N GLY A 94 -3.86 5.75 -21.52
CA GLY A 94 -2.50 6.13 -21.26
C GLY A 94 -2.14 6.17 -19.80
N LEU A 95 -0.98 6.76 -19.56
CA LEU A 95 -0.36 6.88 -18.26
C LEU A 95 -0.42 8.34 -17.78
N ARG A 96 -0.93 8.56 -16.57
CA ARG A 96 -0.93 9.87 -15.93
C ARG A 96 0.08 9.89 -14.80
N LEU A 97 0.97 10.88 -14.83
CA LEU A 97 2.01 11.14 -13.86
C LEU A 97 1.74 12.48 -13.19
N CYS A 98 1.42 12.48 -11.91
CA CYS A 98 1.28 13.70 -11.11
C CYS A 98 2.55 13.86 -10.26
N ALA A 99 3.33 14.91 -10.49
CA ALA A 99 4.50 15.20 -9.65
C ALA A 99 4.07 15.67 -8.24
N GLU A 100 4.94 15.47 -7.25
CA GLU A 100 4.69 15.87 -5.85
C GLU A 100 4.65 17.39 -5.65
N GLY A 101 5.44 18.14 -6.42
CA GLY A 101 5.53 19.59 -6.31
C GLY A 101 4.87 20.34 -7.46
N GLU A 102 4.56 21.63 -7.23
CA GLU A 102 4.02 22.57 -8.23
C GLU A 102 5.00 22.87 -9.38
N ALA A 103 6.28 22.48 -9.21
CA ALA A 103 7.34 22.71 -10.17
C ALA A 103 7.20 21.90 -11.49
N MET A 104 6.38 20.85 -11.51
CA MET A 104 6.17 20.03 -12.72
C MET A 104 4.67 19.76 -12.92
N PRO A 105 4.11 20.10 -14.09
CA PRO A 105 2.70 19.82 -14.38
C PRO A 105 2.43 18.32 -14.46
N THR A 106 1.18 17.93 -14.26
CA THR A 106 0.73 16.56 -14.50
C THR A 106 0.98 16.19 -15.96
N VAL A 107 1.77 15.14 -16.19
CA VAL A 107 2.10 14.63 -17.52
C VAL A 107 1.13 13.52 -17.88
N PHE A 108 0.48 13.64 -19.03
CA PHE A 108 -0.37 12.57 -19.56
C PHE A 108 0.26 12.00 -20.83
N LEU A 109 0.72 10.75 -20.73
CA LEU A 109 1.33 10.02 -21.82
C LEU A 109 0.27 9.14 -22.48
N HIS A 110 -0.11 9.46 -23.72
CA HIS A 110 -1.08 8.67 -24.47
C HIS A 110 -0.43 7.39 -25.02
N ASN A 111 -1.20 6.29 -25.11
CA ASN A 111 -0.69 5.00 -25.60
C ASN A 111 -0.17 5.04 -27.05
N SER A 112 -0.59 6.01 -27.87
CA SER A 112 -0.04 6.20 -29.23
C SER A 112 1.35 6.82 -29.25
N ASP A 113 1.69 7.57 -28.20
CA ASP A 113 2.90 8.41 -28.12
C ASP A 113 3.96 7.77 -27.20
N ILE A 114 3.70 6.55 -26.73
CA ILE A 114 4.64 5.77 -25.92
C ILE A 114 4.70 4.32 -26.39
N GLN A 115 5.87 3.73 -26.25
CA GLN A 115 6.13 2.32 -26.46
C GLN A 115 6.61 1.71 -25.15
N VAL A 116 5.94 0.66 -24.67
CA VAL A 116 6.42 -0.10 -23.51
C VAL A 116 7.62 -0.93 -23.94
N LEU A 117 8.78 -0.69 -23.33
CA LEU A 117 9.99 -1.49 -23.57
C LEU A 117 9.99 -2.75 -22.72
N GLY A 118 9.50 -2.65 -21.48
CA GLY A 118 9.43 -3.78 -20.56
C GLY A 118 8.92 -3.41 -19.18
N MET A 119 8.68 -4.45 -18.38
CA MET A 119 8.25 -4.34 -16.99
C MET A 119 9.02 -5.38 -16.15
N VAL A 120 9.48 -4.96 -14.98
CA VAL A 120 10.10 -5.84 -13.98
C VAL A 120 9.28 -5.77 -12.70
N MET A 121 8.87 -6.93 -12.19
CA MET A 121 8.13 -7.07 -10.93
C MET A 121 8.96 -7.82 -9.92
N GLY A 122 9.06 -7.28 -8.71
CA GLY A 122 9.68 -7.90 -7.56
C GLY A 122 8.74 -7.88 -6.35
N VAL A 123 8.76 -8.95 -5.57
CA VAL A 123 8.05 -9.04 -4.30
C VAL A 123 9.05 -9.39 -3.23
N GLU A 124 9.18 -8.51 -2.25
CA GLU A 124 9.98 -8.74 -1.05
C GLU A 124 9.04 -9.10 0.10
N SER A 125 9.26 -10.30 0.66
CA SER A 125 8.67 -10.69 1.93
C SER A 125 9.73 -10.47 3.01
N PRO A 126 9.40 -9.86 4.17
CA PRO A 126 10.34 -9.82 5.28
C PRO A 126 10.69 -11.25 5.65
N ALA A 127 11.95 -11.63 5.46
CA ALA A 127 12.44 -12.94 5.87
C ALA A 127 12.27 -13.04 7.39
N ALA A 128 11.73 -14.16 7.85
CA ALA A 128 11.71 -14.47 9.27
C ALA A 128 13.16 -14.59 9.74
N THR A 129 13.68 -13.55 10.36
CA THR A 129 14.94 -13.62 11.12
C THR A 129 14.68 -14.54 12.29
N THR A 130 14.87 -15.84 12.09
CA THR A 130 15.14 -16.77 13.18
C THR A 130 16.48 -16.37 13.78
N ARG A 131 16.43 -15.46 14.76
CA ARG A 131 17.50 -15.35 15.76
C ARG A 131 17.43 -16.62 16.60
N ARG A 132 18.23 -17.61 16.23
CA ARG A 132 18.76 -18.59 17.18
C ARG A 132 20.10 -18.04 17.66
N HIS A 133 20.18 -17.64 18.92
CA HIS A 133 21.34 -17.80 19.78
C HIS A 133 20.94 -17.50 21.22
#